data_AF-A0A1Y1N535-F1
#
_entry.id   AF-A0A1Y1N535-F1
#
_cell.length_a   1.000
_cell.length_b   1.000
_cell.length_c   1.000
_cell.angle_alpha   90.00
_cell.angle_beta   90.00
_cell.angle_gamma   90.00
#
_symmetry.space_group_name_H-M   'P 1'
#
loop_
_entity.id
_entity.type
_entity.pdbx_description
1 polymer ?
#
loop_
_entity_poly.entity_id
_entity_poly.type
_entity_poly.pdbx_seq_one_letter_code
_entity_poly.pdbx_strand_id
1 'polypeptide(L)'
;YLFMYAKRLGAEGTRPKVEELLNSLMGGILREKHNENQHGKGWYGVDDEICGWNRKELIRGVVLILGKYRELQRLTSQYARVLDLSLEESAVDVDNMDVEA
;
A
#
# COMPACT_ATOMS: atom_id res chain seq x y z
N TYR A 1 -11.77 -2.53 4.65
CA TYR A 1 -11.06 -3.74 5.13
C TYR A 1 -9.53 -3.69 5.02
N LEU A 2 -8.93 -3.24 3.91
CA LEU A 2 -7.46 -3.21 3.72
C LEU A 2 -6.71 -2.44 4.82
N PHE A 3 -7.16 -1.23 5.16
CA PHE A 3 -6.50 -0.40 6.18
C PHE A 3 -6.58 -0.99 7.60
N MET A 4 -7.68 -1.66 7.94
CA MET A 4 -7.78 -2.41 9.21
C MET A 4 -6.77 -3.55 9.26
N TYR A 5 -6.62 -4.28 8.15
CA TYR A 5 -5.61 -5.33 8.04
C TYR A 5 -4.19 -4.75 8.19
N ALA A 6 -3.88 -3.64 7.51
CA ALA A 6 -2.58 -2.97 7.63
C ALA A 6 -2.30 -2.49 9.07
N LYS A 7 -3.30 -1.95 9.78
CA LYS A 7 -3.19 -1.54 11.19
C LYS A 7 -2.89 -2.74 12.09
N ARG A 8 -3.60 -3.85 11.89
CA ARG A 8 -3.34 -5.10 12.63
C ARG A 8 -1.94 -5.65 12.34
N LEU A 9 -1.54 -5.66 11.08
CA LEU A 9 -0.22 -6.14 10.64
C LEU A 9 0.91 -5.30 11.23
N GLY A 10 0.71 -3.97 11.29
CA GLY A 10 1.61 -3.05 11.96
C GLY A 10 1.75 -3.34 13.46
N ALA A 11 0.64 -3.63 14.14
CA ALA A 11 0.64 -3.99 15.56
C ALA A 11 1.29 -5.37 15.82
N GLU A 12 1.16 -6.32 14.89
CA GLU A 12 1.78 -7.64 14.98
C GLU A 12 3.30 -7.61 14.67
N GLY A 13 3.83 -6.52 14.09
CA GLY A 13 5.27 -6.35 13.82
C GLY A 13 5.87 -7.34 12.81
N THR A 14 5.02 -8.07 12.06
CA THR A 14 5.46 -9.14 11.16
C THR A 14 5.99 -8.60 9.84
N ARG A 15 7.26 -8.22 9.82
CA ARG A 15 7.99 -7.70 8.65
C ARG A 15 7.74 -8.46 7.33
N PRO A 16 7.86 -9.81 7.25
CA PRO A 16 7.69 -10.52 5.98
C PRO A 16 6.28 -10.35 5.39
N LYS A 17 5.24 -10.32 6.22
CA LYS A 17 3.87 -10.11 5.75
C LYS A 17 3.65 -8.67 5.27
N VAL A 18 4.30 -7.70 5.92
CA VAL A 18 4.26 -6.29 5.50
C VAL A 18 4.96 -6.11 4.15
N GLU A 19 6.10 -6.77 3.96
CA GLU A 19 6.80 -6.81 2.67
C GLU A 19 5.95 -7.45 1.57
N GLU A 20 5.30 -8.58 1.84
CA GLU A 20 4.37 -9.21 0.89
C GLU A 20 3.22 -8.27 0.51
N LEU A 21 2.62 -7.59 1.49
CA LEU A 21 1.54 -6.63 1.26
C LEU A 21 2.00 -5.46 0.37
N LEU A 22 3.14 -4.84 0.72
CA LEU A 22 3.68 -3.72 -0.04
C LEU A 22 4.14 -4.13 -1.44
N ASN A 23 4.75 -5.31 -1.59
CA ASN A 23 5.16 -5.86 -2.89
C ASN A 23 3.97 -6.26 -3.75
N SER A 24 2.90 -6.81 -3.16
CA SER A 24 1.67 -7.13 -3.89
C SER A 24 1.03 -5.85 -4.46
N LEU A 25 0.96 -4.80 -3.64
CA LEU A 25 0.42 -3.52 -4.08
C LEU A 25 1.32 -2.83 -5.12
N MET A 26 2.63 -2.73 -4.88
CA MET A 26 3.60 -2.17 -5.83
C MET A 26 3.77 -3.01 -7.09
N GLY A 27 3.56 -4.32 -7.02
CA GLY A 27 3.79 -5.27 -8.10
C GLY A 27 2.96 -4.98 -9.35
N GLY A 28 1.79 -4.34 -9.22
CA GLY A 28 1.05 -3.83 -10.37
C GLY A 28 1.59 -2.52 -10.93
N ILE A 29 2.26 -1.68 -10.13
CA ILE A 29 2.85 -0.40 -10.58
C ILE A 29 4.20 -0.65 -11.28
N LEU A 30 5.04 -1.55 -10.75
CA LEU A 30 6.39 -1.76 -11.28
C LEU A 30 6.40 -2.70 -12.51
N ARG A 31 5.37 -3.53 -12.69
CA ARG A 31 5.24 -4.43 -13.86
C ARG A 31 4.86 -3.71 -15.16
N GLU A 32 4.43 -2.45 -15.11
CA GLU A 32 4.08 -1.67 -16.30
C GLU A 32 5.22 -1.57 -17.33
N LYS A 33 6.49 -1.78 -16.94
CA LYS A 33 7.63 -1.62 -17.85
C LYS A 33 8.10 -2.87 -18.60
N HIS A 34 7.58 -4.07 -18.34
CA HIS A 34 8.30 -5.26 -18.87
C HIS A 34 7.50 -6.46 -19.40
N ASN A 35 6.17 -6.51 -19.37
CA ASN A 35 5.43 -7.59 -20.06
C ASN A 35 3.94 -7.28 -20.24
N GLU A 36 3.54 -6.92 -21.46
CA GLU A 36 2.14 -6.66 -21.86
C GLU A 36 1.26 -7.93 -21.93
N ASN A 37 1.80 -9.14 -21.71
CA ASN A 37 1.09 -10.40 -22.04
C ASN A 37 0.67 -11.28 -20.85
N GLN A 38 0.71 -10.78 -19.61
CA GLN A 38 0.16 -11.53 -18.46
C GLN A 38 -0.85 -10.67 -17.71
N HIS A 39 -2.11 -10.73 -18.16
CA HIS A 39 -3.27 -10.24 -17.41
C HIS A 39 -3.40 -11.06 -16.10
N GLY A 40 -2.62 -10.71 -15.09
CA GLY A 40 -2.90 -11.12 -13.72
C GLY A 40 -4.27 -10.56 -13.33
N LYS A 41 -5.16 -11.39 -12.78
CA LYS A 41 -6.41 -10.92 -12.20
C LYS A 41 -6.21 -10.53 -10.74
N GLY A 42 -6.83 -9.44 -10.30
CA GLY A 42 -6.82 -9.00 -8.90
C GLY A 42 -5.56 -8.21 -8.53
N TRP A 43 -5.01 -8.45 -7.33
CA TRP A 43 -3.91 -7.65 -6.77
C TRP A 43 -2.62 -7.66 -7.60
N TYR A 44 -2.37 -8.78 -8.28
CA TYR A 44 -1.24 -8.97 -9.19
C TYR A 44 -1.50 -8.48 -10.61
N GLY A 45 -2.69 -7.90 -10.86
CA GLY A 45 -3.03 -7.30 -12.13
C GLY A 45 -2.25 -6.03 -12.41
N VAL A 46 -2.16 -5.71 -13.70
CA VAL A 46 -1.47 -4.51 -14.21
C VAL A 46 -2.39 -3.29 -14.16
N ASP A 47 -3.65 -3.47 -13.76
CA ASP A 47 -4.60 -2.37 -13.63
C ASP A 47 -4.17 -1.38 -12.53
N ASP A 48 -4.21 -0.09 -12.89
CA ASP A 48 -3.96 1.06 -12.00
C ASP A 48 -5.05 1.14 -10.89
N GLU A 49 -6.17 0.44 -11.08
CA GLU A 49 -7.26 0.34 -10.13
C GLU A 49 -7.38 -1.07 -9.52
N ILE A 50 -7.52 -1.13 -8.19
CA ILE A 50 -7.86 -2.35 -7.46
C ILE A 50 -9.29 -2.18 -6.94
N CYS A 51 -10.22 -2.99 -7.45
CA CYS A 51 -11.63 -2.96 -7.04
C CYS A 51 -12.27 -1.55 -7.15
N GLY A 52 -11.91 -0.77 -8.18
CA GLY A 52 -12.41 0.60 -8.40
C GLY A 52 -11.73 1.69 -7.57
N TRP A 53 -10.65 1.36 -6.84
CA TRP A 53 -9.84 2.31 -6.09
C TRP A 53 -8.48 2.48 -6.72
N ASN A 54 -7.98 3.72 -6.76
CA ASN A 54 -6.64 4.00 -7.27
C ASN A 54 -5.57 3.31 -6.41
N ARG A 55 -4.72 2.50 -7.05
CA ARG A 55 -3.69 1.71 -6.38
C ARG A 55 -2.66 2.57 -5.65
N LYS A 56 -2.32 3.76 -6.18
CA LYS A 56 -1.37 4.70 -5.54
C LYS A 56 -1.94 5.26 -4.24
N GLU A 57 -3.23 5.60 -4.23
CA GLU A 57 -3.94 6.06 -3.02
C GLU A 57 -3.98 4.97 -1.94
N LEU A 58 -4.27 3.72 -2.31
CA LEU A 58 -4.27 2.60 -1.38
C LEU A 58 -2.89 2.37 -0.77
N ILE A 59 -1.82 2.40 -1.58
CA ILE A 59 -0.45 2.26 -1.08
C ILE A 59 -0.09 3.41 -0.15
N ARG A 60 -0.44 4.66 -0.51
CA ARG A 60 -0.19 5.82 0.32
C ARG A 60 -0.83 5.67 1.71
N GLY A 61 -2.10 5.25 1.76
CA GLY A 61 -2.78 4.99 3.04
C GLY A 61 -2.14 3.87 3.85
N VAL A 62 -1.74 2.76 3.21
CA VAL A 62 -1.08 1.63 3.88
C VAL A 62 0.30 2.04 4.43
N VAL A 63 1.11 2.75 3.64
CA VAL A 63 2.42 3.29 4.04
C VAL A 63 2.26 4.26 5.22
N LEU A 64 1.25 5.12 5.20
CA LEU A 64 0.98 6.06 6.29
C LEU A 64 0.65 5.34 7.61
N ILE A 65 -0.17 4.30 7.56
CA ILE A 65 -0.51 3.48 8.73
C ILE A 65 0.72 2.75 9.26
N LEU A 66 1.49 2.09 8.39
CA LEU A 66 2.69 1.34 8.78
C LEU A 66 3.82 2.25 9.29
N GLY A 67 3.87 3.50 8.82
CA GLY A 67 4.82 4.52 9.27
C GLY A 67 4.65 4.91 10.74
N LYS A 68 3.46 4.71 11.33
CA LYS A 68 3.22 4.93 12.76
C LYS A 68 3.96 3.92 13.66
N TYR A 69 4.36 2.77 13.13
CA TYR A 69 5.03 1.71 13.88
C TYR A 69 6.55 1.81 13.72
N ARG A 70 7.26 2.07 14.83
CA ARG A 70 8.72 2.32 14.82
C ARG A 70 9.53 1.20 14.18
N GLU A 71 9.12 -0.05 14.37
CA GLU A 71 9.84 -1.21 13.83
C GLU A 71 9.75 -1.35 12.31
N LEU A 72 8.66 -0.85 11.73
CA LEU A 72 8.38 -0.93 10.31
C LEU A 72 8.77 0.36 9.58
N GLN A 73 9.03 1.44 10.31
CA GLN A 73 9.38 2.75 9.76
C GLN A 73 10.54 2.70 8.76
N ARG A 74 11.60 1.92 9.03
CA ARG A 74 12.73 1.76 8.10
C ARG A 74 12.31 1.10 6.78
N LEU A 75 11.48 0.06 6.86
CA LEU A 75 10.94 -0.63 5.70
C LEU A 75 10.05 0.34 4.91
N THR A 76 9.03 0.89 5.58
CA THR A 76 8.04 1.81 5.01
C THR A 76 8.67 3.02 4.33
N SER A 77 9.76 3.58 4.89
CA SER A 77 10.49 4.71 4.28
C SER A 77 11.18 4.35 2.95
N GLN A 78 11.65 3.11 2.81
CA GLN A 78 12.25 2.64 1.55
C GLN A 78 11.18 2.53 0.46
N TYR A 79 10.02 1.96 0.79
CA TYR A 79 8.89 1.87 -0.14
C TYR A 79 8.31 3.24 -0.50
N ALA A 80 8.19 4.15 0.47
CA ALA A 80 7.73 5.53 0.21
C ALA A 80 8.64 6.27 -0.78
N ARG A 81 9.97 6.09 -0.66
CA ARG A 81 10.94 6.68 -1.58
C ARG A 81 10.83 6.12 -3.00
N VAL A 82 10.55 4.83 -3.16
CA VAL A 82 10.36 4.21 -4.49
C VAL A 82 9.10 4.75 -5.17
N LEU A 83 8.06 5.04 -4.39
CA LEU A 83 6.82 5.63 -4.91
C LEU A 83 6.88 7.14 -5.17
N ASP A 84 8.03 7.79 -4.92
CA ASP A 84 8.18 9.26 -4.93
C ASP A 84 7.09 9.96 -4.11
N LEU A 85 6.59 9.26 -3.08
CA LEU A 85 5.64 9.80 -2.13
C LEU A 85 6.42 10.74 -1.23
N SER A 86 6.45 12.02 -1.60
CA SER A 86 6.74 13.05 -0.62
C SER A 86 5.75 12.86 0.53
N LEU A 87 6.26 12.41 1.68
CA LEU A 87 5.49 12.26 2.92
C LEU A 87 5.07 13.64 3.50
N GLU A 88 5.38 14.72 2.79
CA GLU A 88 4.98 16.08 3.14
C GLU A 88 3.58 16.36 2.61
N GLU A 89 2.71 16.78 3.54
CA GLU A 89 1.37 17.29 3.31
C GLU A 89 0.40 16.38 2.56
N SER A 90 -0.15 15.42 3.28
CA SER A 90 -1.61 15.29 3.36
C SER A 90 -1.91 14.53 4.63
N ALA A 91 -2.46 15.21 5.63
CA ALA A 91 -3.19 14.56 6.70
C ALA A 91 -4.43 13.91 6.07
N VAL A 92 -4.23 12.74 5.45
CA VAL A 92 -5.35 11.88 5.08
C VAL A 92 -5.89 11.40 6.42
N ASP A 93 -7.01 11.97 6.83
CA ASP A 93 -7.65 11.66 8.10
C ASP A 93 -8.20 10.23 8.00
N VAL A 94 -7.31 9.25 8.27
CA VAL A 94 -7.59 7.81 8.18
C VAL A 94 -8.72 7.40 9.14
N ASP A 95 -9.07 8.27 10.10
CA ASP A 95 -10.18 8.09 11.04
C ASP A 95 -11.55 8.53 10.45
N ASN A 96 -11.59 9.34 9.38
CA ASN A 96 -12.84 9.93 8.86
C ASN A 96 -13.39 9.28 7.56
N MET A 97 -12.83 8.15 7.12
CA MET A 97 -13.48 7.34 6.07
C MET A 97 -14.49 6.39 6.73
N ASP A 98 -15.59 6.98 7.20
CA ASP A 98 -16.75 6.23 7.67
C ASP A 98 -17.32 5.43 6.49
N VAL A 99 -17.30 4.11 6.65
CA VAL A 99 -18.01 3.19 5.76
C VAL A 99 -19.44 3.16 6.26
N GLU A 100 -20.30 4.02 5.69
CA GLU A 100 -21.75 3.84 5.85
C GLU A 100 -22.12 2.45 5.33
N ALA A 101 -22.81 1.70 6.20
CA ALA A 101 -23.32 0.35 5.97
C ALA A 101 -24.77 0.38 5.50
#